data_AF-A0A4U1GET7-F1
#
_entry.id   AF-A0A4U1GET7-F1
#
_cell.length_a   1.000
_cell.length_b   1.000
_cell.length_c   1.000
_cell.angle_alpha   90.00
_cell.angle_beta   90.00
_cell.angle_gamma   90.00
#
_symmetry.space_group_name_H-M   'P 1'
#
loop_
_entity.id
_entity.type
_entity.pdbx_description
1 polymer ?
#
loop_
_entity_poly.entity_id
_entity_poly.type
_entity_poly.pdbx_seq_one_letter_code
_entity_poly.pdbx_strand_id
1 'polypeptide(L)' 'MGIGKVPVSAGGGAGGLDYDIIPGDATHSILFYRMNSTEPGTAMPELARTVIHKEGVKLIRDWINSMPK' A
#
# COMPACT_ATOMS: atom_id res chain seq x y z
N MET A 1 -11.20 -4.97 7.74
CA MET A 1 -10.22 -4.04 7.13
C MET A 1 -8.92 -4.18 7.88
N GLY A 2 -7.77 -4.32 7.19
CA GLY A 2 -6.46 -4.59 7.81
C GLY A 2 -5.80 -3.38 8.49
N ILE A 3 -6.57 -2.52 9.14
CA ILE A 3 -6.03 -1.33 9.82
C ILE A 3 -5.21 -1.79 11.03
N GLY A 4 -3.91 -1.44 11.08
CA GLY A 4 -2.99 -1.92 12.12
C GLY A 4 -2.71 -3.43 12.07
N LYS A 5 -3.05 -4.10 10.96
CA LYS A 5 -2.79 -5.53 10.80
C LYS A 5 -1.38 -5.74 10.27
N VAL A 6 -0.65 -6.65 10.91
CA VAL A 6 0.64 -7.15 10.40
C VAL A 6 0.39 -7.94 9.11
N PRO A 7 1.17 -7.72 8.05
CA PRO A 7 1.01 -8.41 6.78
C PRO A 7 1.27 -9.91 6.92
N VAL A 8 0.21 -10.72 6.91
CA VAL A 8 0.34 -12.19 6.94
C VAL A 8 0.58 -12.75 5.53
N SER A 9 0.15 -12.02 4.50
CA SER A 9 0.13 -12.46 3.09
C SER A 9 1.00 -11.62 2.15
N ALA A 10 1.62 -10.52 2.61
CA ALA A 10 2.44 -9.67 1.74
C ALA A 10 3.85 -10.22 1.48
N GLY A 11 4.38 -11.10 2.35
CA GLY A 11 5.71 -11.70 2.18
C GLY A 11 6.80 -10.65 1.90
N GLY A 12 7.73 -10.97 0.99
CA GLY A 12 8.77 -10.03 0.54
C GLY A 12 8.23 -8.78 -0.19
N GLY A 13 6.98 -8.81 -0.66
CA GLY A 13 6.31 -7.68 -1.31
C GLY A 13 5.87 -6.55 -0.35
N ALA A 14 6.09 -6.71 0.96
CA ALA A 14 5.85 -5.66 1.95
C ALA A 14 6.90 -4.53 1.91
N GLY A 15 8.05 -4.73 1.27
CA GLY A 15 9.12 -3.71 1.20
C GLY A 15 9.75 -3.36 2.55
N GLY A 16 9.67 -4.26 3.54
CA GLY A 16 10.16 -4.01 4.90
C GLY A 16 9.22 -3.18 5.78
N LEU A 17 7.97 -2.94 5.35
CA LEU A 17 6.96 -2.27 6.15
C LEU A 17 6.21 -3.25 7.05
N ASP A 18 5.80 -2.79 8.23
CA ASP A 18 5.24 -3.62 9.31
C ASP A 18 3.71 -3.76 9.27
N TYR A 19 2.99 -2.87 8.57
CA TYR A 19 1.54 -2.78 8.64
C TYR A 19 0.86 -2.55 7.29
N ASP A 20 -0.30 -3.19 7.09
CA ASP A 20 -1.10 -3.05 5.87
C ASP A 20 -1.53 -1.58 5.65
N ILE A 21 -2.07 -0.96 6.70
CA ILE A 21 -2.49 0.45 6.73
C ILE A 21 -2.17 1.04 8.11
N ILE A 22 -1.47 2.16 8.12
CA ILE A 22 -1.23 3.00 9.29
C ILE A 22 -2.10 4.27 9.15
N PRO A 23 -3.12 4.45 10.00
CA PRO A 23 -3.94 5.65 9.99
C PRO A 23 -3.11 6.93 10.12
N GLY A 24 -3.32 7.88 9.22
CA GLY A 24 -2.58 9.14 9.20
C GLY A 24 -1.16 9.04 8.63
N ASP A 25 -0.70 7.85 8.20
CA ASP A 25 0.62 7.66 7.59
C ASP A 25 0.57 6.67 6.41
N ALA A 26 0.23 7.22 5.24
CA ALA A 26 0.23 6.45 3.99
C ALA A 26 1.64 5.96 3.61
N THR A 27 2.69 6.70 3.94
CA THR A 27 4.07 6.37 3.51
C THR A 27 4.62 5.11 4.15
N HIS A 28 4.17 4.79 5.36
CA HIS A 28 4.52 3.56 6.07
C HIS A 28 3.46 2.45 5.93
N SER A 29 2.48 2.64 5.04
CA SER A 29 1.42 1.66 4.78
C SER A 29 1.76 0.78 3.57
N ILE A 30 1.77 -0.54 3.76
CA ILE A 30 2.06 -1.52 2.69
C ILE A 30 1.11 -1.35 1.51
N LEU A 31 -0.17 -1.07 1.75
CA LEU A 31 -1.15 -0.89 0.67
C LEU A 31 -0.72 0.21 -0.31
N PHE A 32 -0.32 1.37 0.21
CA PHE A 32 0.13 2.48 -0.61
C PHE A 32 1.45 2.16 -1.31
N TYR A 33 2.40 1.53 -0.60
CA TYR A 33 3.68 1.09 -1.17
C TYR A 33 3.48 0.16 -2.37
N ARG A 34 2.63 -0.86 -2.23
CA ARG A 34 2.37 -1.86 -3.27
C ARG A 34 1.63 -1.28 -4.48
N MET A 35 0.69 -0.35 -4.25
CA MET A 35 0.00 0.34 -5.35
C MET A 35 0.90 1.34 -6.11
N ASN A 36 1.96 1.82 -5.47
CA ASN A 36 2.92 2.75 -6.04
C ASN A 36 4.19 2.05 -6.57
N SER A 37 4.19 0.72 -6.69
CA SER A 37 5.32 -0.07 -7.18
C SER A 37 4.97 -0.79 -8.48
N THR A 38 5.96 -0.93 -9.36
CA THR A 38 5.90 -1.75 -10.58
C THR A 38 6.73 -3.03 -10.46
N GLU A 39 7.35 -3.27 -9.30
CA GLU A 39 8.23 -4.42 -9.10
C GLU A 39 7.41 -5.72 -9.01
N PRO A 40 7.75 -6.75 -9.80
CA PRO A 40 7.10 -8.05 -9.71
C PRO A 40 7.16 -8.63 -8.28
N GLY A 41 6.02 -9.07 -7.74
CA GLY A 41 5.93 -9.59 -6.37
C GLY A 41 5.63 -8.52 -5.31
N THR A 42 5.88 -7.25 -5.61
CA THR A 42 5.53 -6.11 -4.75
C THR A 42 4.26 -5.41 -5.25
N ALA A 43 4.18 -5.16 -6.56
CA ALA A 43 3.09 -4.41 -7.19
C ALA A 43 1.70 -4.99 -6.92
N MET A 44 0.74 -4.13 -6.57
CA MET A 44 -0.69 -4.45 -6.55
C MET A 44 -1.51 -3.43 -7.37
N PRO A 45 -2.52 -3.85 -8.14
CA PRO A 45 -2.94 -5.24 -8.34
C PRO A 45 -1.91 -6.05 -9.14
N GLU A 46 -1.94 -7.38 -9.01
CA GLU A 46 -0.97 -8.25 -9.70
C GLU A 46 -1.14 -8.27 -11.23
N LEU A 47 -2.29 -7.79 -11.72
CA LEU A 47 -2.62 -7.58 -13.11
C LEU A 47 -2.26 -6.14 -13.52
N ALA A 48 -1.79 -5.95 -14.77
CA ALA A 48 -1.38 -4.65 -15.33
C ALA A 48 -0.17 -3.96 -14.63
N ARG A 49 0.92 -4.72 -14.43
CA ARG A 49 2.17 -4.30 -13.77
C ARG A 49 2.99 -3.20 -14.48
N THR A 50 2.53 -2.69 -15.62
CA THR A 50 3.31 -1.75 -16.45
C THR A 50 2.96 -0.29 -16.22
N VAL A 51 1.81 0.03 -15.60
CA VAL A 51 1.36 1.42 -15.43
C VAL A 51 0.75 1.63 -14.05
N ILE A 52 1.36 2.55 -13.28
CA ILE A 52 0.80 2.99 -12.00
C ILE A 52 -0.39 3.93 -12.26
N HIS A 53 -1.55 3.61 -11.68
CA HIS A 53 -2.72 4.47 -11.72
C HIS A 53 -2.57 5.64 -10.73
N LYS A 54 -1.93 6.73 -11.19
CA LYS A 54 -1.54 7.88 -10.35
C LYS A 54 -2.69 8.48 -9.54
N GLU A 55 -3.87 8.62 -10.14
CA GLU A 55 -5.04 9.19 -9.47
C GLU A 55 -5.56 8.27 -8.35
N GLY A 56 -5.58 6.95 -8.60
CA GLY A 56 -5.98 5.97 -7.58
C GLY A 56 -4.98 5.90 -6.43
N VAL A 57 -3.67 5.91 -6.74
CA VAL A 57 -2.62 5.96 -5.71
C VAL A 57 -2.73 7.23 -4.87
N LYS A 58 -2.98 8.38 -5.51
CA LYS A 58 -3.19 9.65 -4.81
C LYS A 58 -4.43 9.59 -3.92
N LEU A 59 -5.55 9.05 -4.41
CA LEU A 59 -6.78 8.90 -3.64
C LEU A 59 -6.56 8.05 -2.40
N ILE A 60 -5.87 6.91 -2.53
CA ILE A 60 -5.57 6.02 -1.40
C ILE A 60 -4.63 6.69 -0.40
N ARG A 61 -3.61 7.44 -0.87
CA ARG A 61 -2.74 8.23 -0.01
C ARG A 61 -3.53 9.24 0.81
N ASP A 62 -4.37 10.03 0.15
CA ASP A 62 -5.13 11.09 0.79
C ASP A 62 -6.17 10.50 1.77
N TRP A 63 -6.77 9.35 1.43
CA TRP A 63 -7.68 8.61 2.32
C TRP A 63 -6.98 8.09 3.58
N ILE A 64 -5.83 7.42 3.46
CA ILE A 64 -5.08 6.91 4.63
C ILE A 64 -4.63 8.09 5.52
N ASN A 65 -4.14 9.18 4.91
CA ASN A 65 -3.72 10.37 5.64
C ASN A 65 -4.88 11.11 6.32
N SER A 66 -6.10 10.99 5.81
CA SER A 66 -7.30 11.58 6.42
C SER A 66 -7.82 10.81 7.64
N MET A 67 -7.30 9.61 7.90
CA MET A 67 -7.77 8.81 9.02
C MET A 67 -7.35 9.41 10.36
N PRO A 68 -8.22 9.33 11.39
CA PRO A 68 -7.82 9.65 12.76
C PRO A 68 -6.76 8.66 13.23
N LYS A 69 -5.73 9.17 13.91
CA LYS A 69 -4.68 8.38 14.54
C LYS A 69 -5.20 7.59 15.74
#